data_AF-A0A097F291-F1
#
_entry.id   AF-A0A097F291-F1
#
_cell.length_a   1.000
_cell.length_b   1.000
_cell.length_c   1.000
_cell.angle_alpha   90.00
_cell.angle_beta   90.00
_cell.angle_gamma   90.00
#
_symmetry.space_group_name_H-M   'P 1'
#
loop_
_entity.id
_entity.type
_entity.pdbx_description
1 polymer ?
#
loop_
_entity_poly.entity_id
_entity_poly.type
_entity_poly.pdbx_seq_one_letter_code
_entity_poly.pdbx_strand_id
1 'polypeptide(L)'
;VNCGRLLADENDPELAKIVRTVPVGKRRFEAVHAYCTKISICKPDEPNENGEDAPPSQPGHGGCGRLQPAIRREALKLFSVNKQQKHDEEDDTKAQQDKRQLSAAEVYTLFKKIPDSDITLMGLSAEFARPDWMIITVLPVPPPPVRPSIAVDGGATRSEDDLTYKLADILKY
;
A
#
# COMPACT_ATOMS: atom_id res chain seq x y z
N VAL A 1 -7.86 8.83 9.60
CA VAL A 1 -7.70 7.34 9.53
C VAL A 1 -8.37 6.81 8.27
N ASN A 2 -7.62 6.68 7.15
CA ASN A 2 -8.10 6.25 5.83
C ASN A 2 -8.87 4.91 5.87
N CYS A 3 -9.89 4.75 5.00
CA CYS A 3 -10.81 3.61 5.03
C CYS A 3 -10.25 2.32 4.41
N GLY A 4 -9.20 2.40 3.59
CA GLY A 4 -8.58 1.21 2.96
C GLY A 4 -9.35 0.63 1.77
N ARG A 5 -10.46 1.25 1.35
CA ARG A 5 -11.20 0.87 0.15
C ARG A 5 -10.47 1.28 -1.14
N LEU A 6 -10.69 0.52 -2.20
CA LEU A 6 -10.30 0.94 -3.55
C LEU A 6 -11.02 2.25 -3.93
N LEU A 7 -10.32 3.15 -4.63
CA LEU A 7 -10.87 4.47 -4.99
C LEU A 7 -11.93 4.42 -6.09
N ALA A 8 -12.04 3.30 -6.78
CA ALA A 8 -13.04 3.01 -7.79
C ALA A 8 -13.77 1.73 -7.39
N ASP A 9 -15.06 1.66 -7.73
CA ASP A 9 -15.96 0.56 -7.37
C ASP A 9 -16.44 -0.20 -8.62
N GLU A 10 -17.11 -1.33 -8.44
CA GLU A 10 -17.73 -2.11 -9.51
C GLU A 10 -18.81 -1.33 -10.28
N ASN A 11 -19.43 -0.34 -9.62
CA ASN A 11 -20.36 0.60 -10.25
C ASN A 11 -19.68 1.59 -11.21
N ASP A 12 -18.35 1.74 -11.14
CA ASP A 12 -17.61 2.58 -12.08
C ASP A 12 -17.47 1.87 -13.44
N PRO A 13 -18.01 2.44 -14.54
CA PRO A 13 -18.01 1.78 -15.84
C PRO A 13 -16.59 1.55 -16.38
N GLU A 14 -15.63 2.42 -16.05
CA GLU A 14 -14.24 2.26 -16.49
C GLU A 14 -13.55 1.12 -15.73
N LEU A 15 -13.77 1.02 -14.42
CA LEU A 15 -13.25 -0.10 -13.65
C LEU A 15 -13.88 -1.43 -14.10
N ALA A 16 -15.21 -1.47 -14.26
CA ALA A 16 -15.92 -2.64 -14.72
C ALA A 16 -15.42 -3.10 -16.11
N LYS A 17 -15.11 -2.17 -17.01
CA LYS A 17 -14.51 -2.47 -18.31
C LYS A 17 -13.11 -3.08 -18.16
N ILE A 18 -12.26 -2.53 -17.30
CA ILE A 18 -10.92 -3.09 -17.03
C ILE A 18 -11.03 -4.51 -16.49
N VAL A 19 -11.88 -4.74 -15.49
CA VAL A 19 -12.05 -6.04 -14.83
C VAL A 19 -12.58 -7.10 -15.80
N ARG A 20 -13.49 -6.73 -16.70
CA ARG A 20 -14.05 -7.64 -17.73
C ARG A 20 -13.07 -7.96 -18.85
N THR A 21 -12.24 -7.00 -19.26
CA THR A 21 -11.37 -7.14 -20.44
C THR A 21 -9.97 -7.64 -20.11
N VAL A 22 -9.44 -7.29 -18.93
CA VAL A 22 -8.08 -7.62 -18.52
C VAL A 22 -8.11 -8.80 -17.53
N PRO A 23 -7.43 -9.92 -17.81
CA PRO A 23 -7.40 -11.07 -16.90
C PRO A 23 -6.72 -10.74 -15.57
N VAL A 24 -7.05 -11.49 -14.52
CA VAL A 24 -6.45 -11.37 -13.18
C VAL A 24 -4.92 -11.48 -13.28
N GLY A 25 -4.22 -10.64 -12.52
CA GLY A 25 -2.76 -10.64 -12.43
C GLY A 25 -2.16 -9.25 -12.67
N LYS A 26 -0.86 -9.22 -12.97
CA LYS A 26 -0.06 -7.99 -13.09
C LYS A 26 -0.68 -6.93 -14.00
N ARG A 27 -1.17 -7.33 -15.18
CA ARG A 27 -1.75 -6.38 -16.16
C ARG A 27 -3.03 -5.71 -15.64
N ARG A 28 -3.86 -6.45 -14.89
CA ARG A 28 -5.06 -5.87 -14.26
C ARG A 28 -4.67 -4.87 -13.19
N PHE A 29 -3.70 -5.21 -12.35
CA PHE A 29 -3.20 -4.30 -11.32
C PHE A 29 -2.66 -3.00 -11.91
N GLU A 30 -1.84 -3.07 -12.96
CA GLU A 30 -1.30 -1.88 -13.64
C GLU A 30 -2.42 -1.00 -14.22
N ALA A 31 -3.44 -1.59 -14.85
CA ALA A 31 -4.57 -0.86 -15.40
C ALA A 31 -5.44 -0.19 -14.31
N VAL A 32 -5.78 -0.94 -13.25
CA VAL A 32 -6.56 -0.42 -12.12
C VAL A 32 -5.79 0.68 -11.38
N HIS A 33 -4.49 0.51 -11.15
CA HIS A 33 -3.63 1.52 -10.53
C HIS A 33 -3.53 2.79 -11.40
N ALA A 34 -3.35 2.64 -12.72
CA ALA A 34 -3.31 3.78 -13.65
C ALA A 34 -4.63 4.56 -13.69
N TYR A 35 -5.76 3.90 -13.41
CA TYR A 35 -7.05 4.56 -13.26
C TYR A 35 -7.19 5.26 -11.90
N CYS A 36 -6.96 4.53 -10.80
CA CYS A 36 -7.15 5.02 -9.44
C CYS A 36 -6.22 6.19 -9.09
N THR A 37 -5.03 6.28 -9.68
CA THR A 37 -4.10 7.41 -9.47
C THR A 37 -4.64 8.75 -9.98
N LYS A 38 -5.65 8.74 -10.85
CA LYS A 38 -6.33 9.95 -11.33
C LYS A 38 -7.42 10.44 -10.38
N ILE A 39 -7.87 9.59 -9.46
CA ILE A 39 -8.93 9.90 -8.50
C ILE A 39 -8.32 10.59 -7.28
N SER A 40 -8.70 11.85 -7.06
CA SER A 40 -8.16 12.68 -5.99
C SER A 40 -8.99 12.68 -4.70
N ILE A 41 -10.20 12.10 -4.72
CA ILE A 41 -11.12 12.08 -3.59
C ILE A 41 -11.68 10.65 -3.46
N CYS A 42 -11.62 10.10 -2.25
CA CYS A 42 -12.36 8.88 -1.93
C CYS A 42 -13.83 9.25 -1.77
N LYS A 43 -14.64 9.03 -2.82
CA LYS A 43 -16.05 9.45 -2.84
C LYS A 43 -16.79 8.83 -1.65
N PRO A 44 -17.64 9.56 -0.92
CA PRO A 44 -18.56 8.93 0.03
C PRO A 44 -19.71 8.29 -0.72
N ASP A 45 -20.45 7.40 -0.06
CA ASP A 45 -21.69 6.86 -0.61
C ASP A 45 -22.77 7.94 -0.63
N GLU A 46 -23.60 7.93 -1.67
CA GLU A 46 -24.74 8.85 -1.76
C GLU A 46 -25.78 8.47 -0.69
N PRO A 47 -26.41 9.47 -0.03
CA PRO A 47 -27.45 9.20 0.94
C PRO A 47 -28.64 8.53 0.25
N ASN A 48 -29.23 7.55 0.94
CA ASN A 48 -30.34 6.80 0.38
C ASN A 48 -31.57 7.71 0.17
N GLU A 49 -31.98 7.91 -1.08
CA GLU A 49 -33.12 8.76 -1.44
C GLU A 49 -34.46 8.22 -0.93
N ASN A 50 -34.52 6.91 -0.61
CA ASN A 50 -35.74 6.23 -0.16
C ASN A 50 -35.97 6.28 1.37
N GLY A 51 -35.19 7.07 2.11
CA GLY A 51 -35.22 7.15 3.57
C GLY A 51 -34.31 6.12 4.25
N GLU A 52 -33.98 6.37 5.52
CA GLU A 52 -32.99 5.58 6.28
C GLU A 52 -33.40 4.11 6.50
N ASP A 53 -34.70 3.79 6.43
CA ASP A 53 -35.26 2.44 6.65
C ASP A 53 -35.44 1.61 5.37
N ALA A 54 -35.20 2.17 4.18
CA ALA A 54 -35.29 1.43 2.93
C ALA A 54 -33.92 0.82 2.57
N PRO A 55 -33.85 -0.38 1.96
CA PRO A 55 -32.59 -0.87 1.41
C PRO A 55 -32.08 0.12 0.33
N PRO A 56 -30.78 0.46 0.34
CA PRO A 56 -30.23 1.38 -0.65
C PRO A 56 -30.43 0.82 -2.06
N SER A 57 -30.78 1.68 -3.01
CA SER A 57 -31.03 1.33 -4.41
C SER A 57 -29.80 0.70 -5.09
N GLN A 58 -28.60 1.09 -4.65
CA GLN A 58 -27.35 0.42 -4.97
C GLN A 58 -26.45 0.33 -3.72
N PRO A 59 -25.73 -0.78 -3.51
CA PRO A 59 -24.75 -0.87 -2.44
C PRO A 59 -23.67 0.19 -2.65
N GLY A 60 -23.48 1.05 -1.65
CA GLY A 60 -22.36 1.99 -1.63
C GLY A 60 -21.02 1.27 -1.46
N HIS A 61 -19.96 1.82 -2.07
CA HIS A 61 -18.60 1.30 -1.99
C HIS A 61 -17.89 1.57 -0.64
N GLY A 62 -18.48 2.39 0.23
CA GLY A 62 -17.97 2.64 1.59
C GLY A 62 -16.79 3.61 1.65
N GLY A 63 -16.68 4.54 0.71
CA GLY A 63 -15.63 5.55 0.73
C GLY A 63 -15.84 6.62 1.82
N CYS A 64 -14.76 7.34 2.17
CA CYS A 64 -14.69 8.15 3.39
C CYS A 64 -14.61 9.67 3.19
N GLY A 65 -14.78 10.16 1.95
CA GLY A 65 -14.78 11.59 1.62
C GLY A 65 -13.40 12.27 1.63
N ARG A 66 -12.32 11.59 2.01
CA ARG A 66 -10.99 12.22 2.14
C ARG A 66 -10.29 12.43 0.80
N LEU A 67 -9.63 13.59 0.70
CA LEU A 67 -8.66 13.90 -0.35
C LEU A 67 -7.48 12.93 -0.30
N GLN A 68 -7.08 12.45 -1.47
CA GLN A 68 -5.94 11.56 -1.63
C GLN A 68 -4.66 12.38 -1.85
N PRO A 69 -3.64 12.22 -1.01
CA PRO A 69 -2.38 12.94 -1.17
C PRO A 69 -1.57 12.39 -2.34
N ALA A 70 -0.63 13.19 -2.84
CA ALA A 70 0.38 12.71 -3.77
C ALA A 70 1.47 11.96 -3.01
N ILE A 71 1.71 10.70 -3.37
CA ILE A 71 2.81 9.92 -2.78
C ILE A 71 4.10 10.16 -3.57
N ARG A 72 5.16 10.56 -2.88
CA ARG A 72 6.51 10.76 -3.43
C ARG A 72 7.49 9.82 -2.75
N ARG A 73 8.38 9.22 -3.53
CA ARG A 73 9.45 8.37 -3.03
C ARG A 73 10.75 9.16 -2.98
N GLU A 74 11.42 9.13 -1.84
CA GLU A 74 12.75 9.71 -1.65
C GLU A 74 13.64 8.68 -0.95
N ALA A 75 14.65 8.20 -1.67
CA ALA A 75 15.48 7.05 -1.25
C ALA A 75 14.61 5.84 -0.84
N LEU A 76 14.65 5.48 0.45
CA LEU A 76 13.93 4.36 1.07
C LEU A 76 12.66 4.79 1.82
N LYS A 77 12.26 6.07 1.74
CA LYS A 77 11.10 6.63 2.45
C LYS A 77 10.03 7.07 1.47
N LEU A 78 8.78 7.01 1.92
CA LEU A 78 7.63 7.56 1.23
C LEU A 78 7.13 8.81 1.95
N PHE A 79 6.70 9.79 1.18
CA PHE A 79 6.16 11.04 1.67
C PHE A 79 4.80 11.31 1.04
N SER A 80 3.85 11.71 1.87
CA SER A 80 2.54 12.21 1.49
C SER A 80 2.63 13.73 1.36
N VAL A 81 2.26 14.26 0.19
CA VAL A 81 2.16 15.69 -0.07
C VAL A 81 0.69 16.03 -0.31
N ASN A 82 0.10 16.81 0.58
CA ASN A 82 -1.26 17.31 0.40
C ASN A 82 -1.27 18.36 -0.71
N LYS A 83 -2.17 18.19 -1.70
CA LYS A 83 -2.44 19.24 -2.67
C LYS A 83 -3.47 20.18 -2.04
N GLN A 84 -3.04 21.16 -1.25
CA GLN A 84 -3.93 22.29 -0.98
C GLN A 84 -4.19 23.01 -2.31
N GLN A 85 -5.43 23.45 -2.52
CA GLN A 85 -5.76 24.33 -3.63
C GLN A 85 -4.86 25.55 -3.54
N LYS A 86 -4.23 25.93 -4.65
CA LYS A 86 -3.43 27.16 -4.77
C LYS A 86 -4.24 28.33 -4.21
N HIS A 87 -3.94 28.73 -2.99
CA HIS A 87 -4.20 30.06 -2.51
C HIS A 87 -2.90 30.83 -2.67
N ASP A 88 -3.03 32.08 -3.11
CA ASP A 88 -2.04 32.83 -3.85
C ASP A 88 -0.65 32.97 -3.19
N GLU A 89 0.31 33.16 -4.10
CA GLU A 89 1.64 33.76 -3.98
C GLU A 89 2.06 34.20 -2.56
N GLU A 90 3.09 33.51 -2.01
CA GLU A 90 3.99 33.87 -0.89
C GLU A 90 4.09 32.77 0.20
N ASP A 91 4.88 31.72 -0.07
CA ASP A 91 5.79 31.07 0.90
C ASP A 91 6.33 29.75 0.31
N ASP A 92 7.57 29.75 -0.21
CA ASP A 92 8.33 28.52 -0.43
C ASP A 92 8.50 27.72 0.89
N THR A 93 8.35 28.39 2.04
CA THR A 93 8.46 27.79 3.38
C THR A 93 7.27 26.91 3.77
N LYS A 94 6.06 27.17 3.26
CA LYS A 94 4.84 26.39 3.58
C LYS A 94 4.74 25.09 2.77
N ALA A 95 5.32 25.04 1.58
CA ALA A 95 5.37 23.83 0.77
C ALA A 95 6.14 22.68 1.46
N GLN A 96 7.15 23.01 2.27
CA GLN A 96 7.87 22.04 3.10
C GLN A 96 6.99 21.49 4.25
N GLN A 97 6.02 22.27 4.75
CA GLN A 97 5.15 21.89 5.89
C GLN A 97 4.08 20.86 5.52
N ASP A 98 3.68 20.76 4.24
CA ASP A 98 2.66 19.80 3.78
C ASP A 98 3.22 18.43 3.37
N LYS A 99 4.53 18.21 3.54
CA LYS A 99 5.21 16.96 3.27
C LYS A 99 5.36 16.13 4.55
N ARG A 100 4.56 15.07 4.68
CA ARG A 100 4.60 14.14 5.82
C ARG A 100 5.21 12.80 5.42
N GLN A 101 6.19 12.32 6.18
CA GLN A 101 6.70 10.96 5.98
C GLN A 101 5.59 9.94 6.28
N LEU A 102 5.36 8.99 5.37
CA LEU A 102 4.52 7.83 5.60
C LEU A 102 5.37 6.73 6.24
N SER A 103 5.03 6.37 7.47
CA SER A 103 5.71 5.29 8.18
C SER A 103 5.25 3.93 7.68
N ALA A 104 6.12 2.92 7.78
CA ALA A 104 5.76 1.54 7.43
C ALA A 104 4.59 1.01 8.28
N ALA A 105 4.52 1.39 9.56
CA ALA A 105 3.42 1.01 10.45
C ALA A 105 2.07 1.55 9.97
N GLU A 106 2.01 2.83 9.55
CA GLU A 106 0.78 3.41 9.01
C GLU A 106 0.33 2.69 7.74
N VAL A 107 1.25 2.45 6.80
CA VAL A 107 0.94 1.73 5.55
C VAL A 107 0.49 0.30 5.85
N TYR A 108 1.10 -0.39 6.81
CA TYR A 108 0.71 -1.73 7.23
C TYR A 108 -0.73 -1.76 7.76
N THR A 109 -1.08 -0.83 8.65
CA THR A 109 -2.46 -0.74 9.17
C THR A 109 -3.47 -0.38 8.09
N LEU A 110 -3.06 0.37 7.07
CA LEU A 110 -3.91 0.69 5.92
C LEU A 110 -4.10 -0.52 5.01
N PHE A 111 -3.03 -1.23 4.66
CA PHE A 111 -3.08 -2.42 3.81
C PHE A 111 -3.90 -3.55 4.44
N LYS A 112 -3.84 -3.71 5.77
CA LYS A 112 -4.69 -4.65 6.50
C LYS A 112 -6.19 -4.36 6.42
N LYS A 113 -6.57 -3.11 6.17
CA LYS A 113 -7.99 -2.71 6.03
C LYS A 113 -8.54 -2.96 4.64
N ILE A 114 -7.69 -3.26 3.65
CA ILE A 114 -8.13 -3.56 2.30
C ILE A 114 -8.88 -4.89 2.34
N PRO A 115 -10.17 -4.92 1.94
CA PRO A 115 -10.96 -6.14 1.92
C PRO A 115 -10.52 -7.06 0.79
N ASP A 116 -10.74 -8.37 0.95
CA ASP A 116 -10.29 -9.39 0.00
C ASP A 116 -10.97 -9.25 -1.38
N SER A 117 -12.18 -8.69 -1.40
CA SER A 117 -12.88 -8.28 -2.63
C SER A 117 -12.05 -7.30 -3.45
N ASP A 118 -11.54 -6.24 -2.82
CA ASP A 118 -10.79 -5.18 -3.49
C ASP A 118 -9.40 -5.71 -3.94
N ILE A 119 -8.78 -6.59 -3.15
CA ILE A 119 -7.52 -7.26 -3.50
C ILE A 119 -7.69 -8.08 -4.80
N THR A 120 -8.78 -8.84 -4.88
CA THR A 120 -9.08 -9.67 -6.07
C THR A 120 -9.48 -8.79 -7.26
N LEU A 121 -10.24 -7.73 -7.02
CA LEU A 121 -10.70 -6.77 -8.03
C LEU A 121 -9.52 -6.06 -8.71
N MET A 122 -8.52 -5.62 -7.94
CA MET A 122 -7.29 -5.04 -8.48
C MET A 122 -6.37 -6.06 -9.17
N GLY A 123 -6.64 -7.36 -9.04
CA GLY A 123 -5.87 -8.41 -9.71
C GLY A 123 -4.73 -9.02 -8.89
N LEU A 124 -4.74 -8.86 -7.57
CA LEU A 124 -3.87 -9.56 -6.64
C LEU A 124 -4.56 -10.83 -6.09
N SER A 125 -3.83 -11.62 -5.32
CA SER A 125 -4.36 -12.82 -4.64
C SER A 125 -4.51 -12.58 -3.15
N ALA A 126 -5.74 -12.68 -2.64
CA ALA A 126 -6.00 -12.60 -1.20
C ALA A 126 -5.40 -13.79 -0.41
N GLU A 127 -5.15 -14.92 -1.07
CA GLU A 127 -4.63 -16.14 -0.46
C GLU A 127 -3.09 -16.19 -0.46
N PHE A 128 -2.45 -15.75 -1.54
CA PHE A 128 -0.99 -15.92 -1.73
C PHE A 128 -0.20 -14.61 -1.77
N ALA A 129 -0.85 -13.46 -1.95
CA ALA A 129 -0.17 -12.20 -2.23
C ALA A 129 -0.93 -10.99 -1.66
N ARG A 130 -1.23 -10.99 -0.35
CA ARG A 130 -1.86 -9.83 0.28
C ARG A 130 -0.90 -8.64 0.35
N PRO A 131 -1.39 -7.40 0.15
CA PRO A 131 -0.55 -6.20 0.20
C PRO A 131 0.17 -5.98 1.52
N ASP A 132 -0.46 -6.33 2.66
CA ASP A 132 0.13 -6.14 3.98
C ASP A 132 1.37 -7.01 4.22
N TRP A 133 1.54 -8.10 3.46
CA TRP A 133 2.73 -8.96 3.52
C TRP A 133 3.97 -8.37 2.86
N MET A 134 3.81 -7.30 2.06
CA MET A 134 4.95 -6.57 1.52
C MET A 134 5.75 -5.84 2.61
N ILE A 135 5.18 -5.68 3.81
CA ILE A 135 5.83 -5.06 4.96
C ILE A 135 6.30 -6.16 5.91
N ILE A 136 7.63 -6.29 6.03
CA ILE A 136 8.26 -7.28 6.89
C ILE A 136 8.01 -6.92 8.36
N THR A 137 7.26 -7.76 9.05
CA THR A 137 7.02 -7.69 10.51
C THR A 137 7.78 -8.77 11.26
N VAL A 138 8.05 -9.89 10.60
CA VAL A 138 8.88 -10.99 11.07
C VAL A 138 9.89 -11.29 9.98
N LEU A 139 11.18 -11.07 10.26
CA LEU A 139 12.26 -11.35 9.32
C LEU A 139 12.68 -12.82 9.46
N PRO A 140 12.54 -13.67 8.42
CA PRO A 140 12.97 -15.06 8.48
C PRO A 140 14.50 -15.13 8.55
N VAL A 141 15.01 -15.94 9.49
CA VAL A 141 16.44 -16.19 9.63
C VAL A 141 16.79 -17.50 8.91
N PRO A 142 17.61 -17.47 7.84
CA PRO A 142 17.96 -18.67 7.11
C PRO A 142 18.83 -19.64 7.95
N PRO A 143 18.72 -20.96 7.72
CA PRO A 143 19.47 -21.96 8.46
C PRO A 143 20.95 -22.01 8.04
N PRO A 144 21.86 -22.61 8.84
CA PRO A 144 23.30 -22.65 8.56
C PRO A 144 23.72 -23.13 7.16
N PRO A 145 23.04 -24.10 6.50
CA PRO A 145 23.40 -24.48 5.13
C PRO A 145 23.28 -23.35 4.10
N VAL A 146 22.46 -22.34 4.38
CA VAL A 146 22.27 -21.15 3.53
C VAL A 146 23.23 -20.01 3.92
N ARG A 147 23.84 -20.10 5.11
CA ARG A 147 24.82 -19.13 5.64
C ARG A 147 26.04 -19.86 6.22
N PRO A 148 26.83 -20.55 5.38
CA PRO A 148 27.85 -21.49 5.85
C PRO A 148 29.04 -20.79 6.52
N SER A 149 29.54 -21.36 7.62
CA SER A 149 30.77 -20.90 8.28
C SER A 149 31.99 -21.65 7.74
N ILE A 150 33.12 -20.97 7.57
CA ILE A 150 34.41 -21.57 7.24
C ILE A 150 35.27 -21.60 8.50
N ALA A 151 35.79 -22.78 8.85
CA ALA A 151 36.79 -22.94 9.90
C ALA A 151 38.17 -23.13 9.27
N VAL A 152 39.17 -22.36 9.72
CA VAL A 152 40.57 -22.48 9.30
C VAL A 152 41.39 -22.96 10.51
N ASP A 153 42.50 -23.66 10.25
CA ASP A 153 43.42 -24.21 11.26
C ASP A 153 42.75 -25.11 12.31
N GLY A 154 41.98 -26.10 11.86
CA GLY A 154 41.34 -27.08 12.76
C GLY A 154 40.28 -26.48 13.69
N GLY A 155 39.78 -25.29 13.40
CA GLY A 155 38.77 -24.60 14.20
C GLY A 155 39.31 -23.47 15.09
N ALA A 156 40.61 -23.15 15.01
CA ALA A 156 41.19 -22.03 15.75
C ALA A 156 40.65 -20.67 15.27
N THR A 157 40.33 -20.55 13.98
CA THR A 157 39.67 -19.36 13.43
C THR A 157 38.39 -19.76 12.70
N ARG A 158 37.31 -19.00 12.97
CA ARG A 158 36.03 -19.12 12.26
C ARG A 158 35.75 -17.83 11.53
N SER A 159 35.45 -17.96 10.24
CA SER A 159 34.89 -16.90 9.40
C SER A 159 33.45 -17.27 9.10
N GLU A 160 32.51 -16.44 9.55
CA GLU A 160 31.10 -16.65 9.24
C GLU A 160 30.76 -16.11 7.84
N ASP A 161 29.62 -16.52 7.30
CA ASP A 161 29.09 -15.99 6.04
C ASP A 161 28.67 -14.51 6.16
N ASP A 162 28.76 -13.75 5.06
CA ASP A 162 28.35 -12.35 4.98
C ASP A 162 26.88 -12.13 5.41
N LEU A 163 25.99 -13.09 5.12
CA LEU A 163 24.59 -13.04 5.58
C LEU A 163 24.52 -13.05 7.11
N THR A 164 25.35 -13.84 7.79
CA THR A 164 25.39 -13.88 9.26
C THR A 164 25.85 -12.53 9.82
N TYR A 165 26.86 -11.89 9.21
CA TYR A 165 27.28 -10.55 9.62
C TYR A 165 26.20 -9.50 9.40
N LYS A 166 25.49 -9.52 8.27
CA LYS A 166 24.40 -8.57 8.00
C LYS A 166 23.19 -8.78 8.90
N LEU A 167 22.84 -10.03 9.21
CA LEU A 167 21.79 -10.32 10.19
C LEU A 167 22.17 -9.81 11.60
N ALA A 168 23.45 -9.96 11.98
CA ALA A 168 23.93 -9.40 13.23
C ALA A 168 23.89 -7.86 13.25
N ASP A 169 24.20 -7.20 12.13
CA ASP A 169 24.03 -5.75 12.01
C ASP A 169 22.55 -5.35 12.14
N ILE A 170 21.64 -6.04 11.44
CA ILE A 170 20.19 -5.77 11.52
C ILE A 170 19.65 -5.93 12.95
N LEU A 171 20.16 -6.89 13.73
CA LEU A 171 19.72 -7.08 15.13
C LEU A 171 20.24 -6.00 16.09
N LYS A 172 21.35 -5.33 15.76
CA LYS A 172 21.91 -4.27 16.61
C LYS A 172 21.18 -2.94 16.47
N TYR A 173 20.55 -2.69 15.33
CA TYR A 173 19.89 -1.44 14.97
C TYR A 173 18.36 -1.56 15.01
#